data_AF-A0A1K1MLM9-F1
#
_entry.id   AF-A0A1K1MLM9-F1
#
_cell.length_a   1.000
_cell.length_b   1.000
_cell.length_c   1.000
_cell.angle_alpha   90.00
_cell.angle_beta   90.00
_cell.angle_gamma   90.00
#
_symmetry.space_group_name_H-M   'P 1'
#
loop_
_entity.id
_entity.type
_entity.pdbx_description
1 polymer ?
#
loop_
_entity_poly.entity_id
_entity_poly.type
_entity_poly.pdbx_seq_one_letter_code
_entity_poly.pdbx_strand_id
1 'polypeptide(L)'
;MPFQIKCKNMSNNRIDNMSSEWYNEHTRRLDFIKREENHMFKNILKKLSAVTAMVCMMSITAACSDSNKPEADSSAAPSAEPQVFTENITGTADGYDYELWKDEGDTSFTVDAKGGTFSCEWSNINNALFRRGKKYDCTQTYDQLGNISVDYGVEYEPVGNSYMCVYGWTRDPLIEFYIVESWGSWRPPGAPVSLGTVTVDGGTYDIYKTTRYEQPSIDGTQTFDQYWSVRQSKPQGEGKKIEGTISVSKHFDAWKKCGLELGNMYEVALTIEGYQSSGKATVYKNDLNVGGTYAEATDIEVTVDHDAIKKLEGAVETGTPEAVGFFDISFEEGAQGWIPRGGSLVTVDKDKASDGSQSLFVSGRTDNWNGAAIMLSSDTYKAGEAYSFKAKVMQESGSDVTMKMTMQYELDGEKYDEVALATAKSGEWLTLENPAYTIPEGAEKSA
;
A
#
# COMPACT_ATOMS: atom_id res chain seq x y z
N MET A 1 -1.30 -26.94 -0.20
CA MET A 1 -0.79 -27.69 -1.38
C MET A 1 -0.51 -26.71 -2.50
N PRO A 2 0.70 -26.72 -3.09
CA PRO A 2 1.05 -25.73 -4.09
C PRO A 2 0.26 -25.91 -5.38
N PHE A 3 -0.02 -24.81 -6.08
CA PHE A 3 -0.64 -24.85 -7.40
C PHE A 3 -0.14 -23.72 -8.28
N GLN A 4 -0.24 -23.91 -9.58
CA GLN A 4 0.18 -22.93 -10.57
C GLN A 4 -1.02 -22.30 -11.28
N ILE A 5 -0.87 -21.08 -11.77
CA ILE A 5 -1.91 -20.33 -12.49
C ILE A 5 -1.32 -19.77 -13.78
N LYS A 6 -2.13 -19.73 -14.84
CA LYS A 6 -1.94 -18.97 -16.09
C LYS A 6 -3.30 -18.39 -16.50
N CYS A 7 -3.44 -17.11 -16.81
CA CYS A 7 -4.75 -16.51 -17.12
C CYS A 7 -4.81 -15.98 -18.55
N LYS A 8 -5.89 -16.29 -19.27
CA LYS A 8 -6.14 -15.75 -20.61
C LYS A 8 -7.60 -15.34 -20.72
N ASN A 9 -7.90 -14.05 -20.85
CA ASN A 9 -9.27 -13.61 -21.17
C ASN A 9 -9.56 -13.78 -22.69
N MET A 10 -10.84 -13.86 -23.11
CA MET A 10 -11.26 -13.66 -24.50
C MET A 10 -12.50 -12.76 -24.53
N SER A 11 -12.60 -11.98 -25.61
CA SER A 11 -13.48 -10.82 -25.81
C SER A 11 -14.98 -11.01 -25.57
N ASN A 12 -15.63 -9.86 -25.36
CA ASN A 12 -17.08 -9.65 -25.23
C ASN A 12 -17.86 -10.21 -26.45
N ASN A 13 -18.71 -11.22 -26.25
CA ASN A 13 -19.67 -11.65 -27.26
C ASN A 13 -21.07 -11.18 -26.83
N ARG A 14 -21.56 -10.10 -27.48
CA ARG A 14 -22.99 -9.81 -27.50
C ARG A 14 -23.72 -10.99 -28.14
N ILE A 15 -24.50 -11.72 -27.36
CA ILE A 15 -25.56 -12.56 -27.91
C ILE A 15 -26.70 -11.62 -28.29
N ASP A 16 -26.62 -11.06 -29.50
CA ASP A 16 -27.74 -10.39 -30.13
C ASP A 16 -28.78 -11.44 -30.52
N ASN A 17 -29.72 -11.71 -29.60
CA ASN A 17 -31.14 -11.94 -29.85
C ASN A 17 -31.76 -12.60 -28.63
N MET A 18 -32.60 -11.86 -27.89
CA MET A 18 -33.93 -12.33 -27.48
C MET A 18 -34.78 -11.18 -26.90
N SER A 19 -35.76 -10.77 -27.73
CA SER A 19 -37.01 -10.05 -27.43
C SER A 19 -36.95 -8.72 -26.64
N SER A 20 -37.10 -7.64 -27.39
CA SER A 20 -37.43 -6.25 -27.01
C SER A 20 -38.77 -6.05 -26.29
N GLU A 21 -39.40 -7.11 -25.78
CA GLU A 21 -40.69 -7.06 -25.08
C GLU A 21 -40.55 -7.09 -23.55
N TRP A 22 -39.42 -7.58 -23.00
CA TRP A 22 -39.19 -7.58 -21.54
C TRP A 22 -38.72 -6.22 -21.00
N TYR A 23 -37.96 -5.46 -21.80
CA TYR A 23 -37.41 -4.15 -21.44
C TYR A 23 -38.50 -3.06 -21.32
N ASN A 24 -39.56 -3.13 -22.14
CA ASN A 24 -40.61 -2.10 -22.13
C ASN A 24 -41.60 -2.21 -20.95
N GLU A 25 -41.69 -3.37 -20.30
CA GLU A 25 -42.59 -3.58 -19.15
C GLU A 25 -41.92 -3.24 -17.81
N HIS A 26 -40.59 -3.39 -17.70
CA HIS A 26 -39.83 -3.08 -16.47
C HIS A 26 -39.56 -1.58 -16.29
N THR A 27 -39.34 -0.83 -17.38
CA THR A 27 -39.09 0.63 -17.30
C THR A 27 -40.35 1.39 -16.84
N ARG A 28 -41.55 0.87 -17.11
CA ARG A 28 -42.82 1.46 -16.62
C ARG A 28 -43.07 1.23 -15.13
N ARG A 29 -42.53 0.15 -14.56
CA ARG A 29 -42.63 -0.15 -13.10
C ARG A 29 -41.66 0.71 -12.28
N LEU A 30 -40.46 0.96 -12.80
CA LEU A 30 -39.44 1.77 -12.12
C LEU A 30 -39.80 3.28 -12.06
N ASP A 31 -40.47 3.80 -13.10
CA ASP A 31 -40.97 5.19 -13.12
C ASP A 31 -42.17 5.43 -12.19
N PHE A 32 -42.88 4.36 -11.79
CA PHE A 32 -43.96 4.44 -10.80
C PHE A 32 -43.39 4.47 -9.37
N ILE A 33 -42.37 3.64 -9.08
CA ILE A 33 -41.71 3.58 -7.78
C ILE A 33 -40.94 4.89 -7.48
N LYS A 34 -40.21 5.45 -8.46
CA LYS A 34 -39.51 6.75 -8.31
C LYS A 34 -40.44 7.94 -8.06
N ARG A 35 -41.73 7.86 -8.44
CA ARG A 35 -42.72 8.91 -8.18
C ARG A 35 -43.34 8.81 -6.79
N GLU A 36 -43.48 7.62 -6.22
CA GLU A 36 -44.01 7.46 -4.86
C GLU A 36 -42.96 7.77 -3.77
N GLU A 37 -41.69 7.42 -3.97
CA GLU A 37 -40.62 7.72 -3.00
C GLU A 37 -40.36 9.24 -2.84
N ASN A 38 -40.45 9.99 -3.94
CA ASN A 38 -40.30 11.46 -3.93
C ASN A 38 -41.45 12.15 -3.18
N HIS A 39 -42.63 11.52 -3.10
CA HIS A 39 -43.78 12.06 -2.39
C HIS A 39 -43.73 11.77 -0.88
N MET A 40 -43.12 10.65 -0.47
CA MET A 40 -42.84 10.33 0.93
C MET A 40 -41.74 11.21 1.53
N PHE A 41 -40.62 11.42 0.81
CA PHE A 41 -39.49 12.21 1.30
C PHE A 41 -39.85 13.69 1.59
N LYS A 42 -40.70 14.30 0.75
CA LYS A 42 -41.15 15.68 0.94
C LYS A 42 -42.10 15.89 2.13
N ASN A 43 -42.74 14.82 2.63
CA ASN A 43 -43.60 14.87 3.81
C ASN A 43 -42.83 14.65 5.12
N ILE A 44 -41.68 13.97 5.07
CA ILE A 44 -40.79 13.74 6.23
C ILE A 44 -39.95 15.00 6.53
N LEU A 45 -39.45 15.70 5.51
CA LEU A 45 -38.67 16.94 5.70
C LEU A 45 -39.48 18.16 6.20
N LYS A 46 -40.82 18.12 6.14
CA LYS A 46 -41.68 19.17 6.71
C LYS A 46 -41.93 19.03 8.22
N LYS A 47 -41.45 17.95 8.87
CA LYS A 47 -41.68 17.69 10.30
C LYS A 47 -40.45 17.88 11.21
N LEU A 48 -39.31 18.32 10.69
CA LEU A 48 -38.11 18.60 11.49
C LEU A 48 -37.67 20.05 11.32
N SER A 49 -38.40 20.98 11.95
CA SER A 49 -37.93 22.34 12.22
C SER A 49 -38.59 22.86 13.51
N ALA A 50 -37.86 22.73 14.61
CA ALA A 50 -38.01 23.36 15.94
C ALA A 50 -37.13 22.51 16.87
N VAL A 51 -36.06 22.99 17.52
CA VAL A 51 -36.06 23.79 18.76
C VAL A 51 -34.62 24.32 18.94
N THR A 52 -34.41 25.63 18.81
CA THR A 52 -34.04 26.64 19.83
C THR A 52 -32.72 26.47 20.61
N ALA A 53 -31.91 27.54 20.51
CA ALA A 53 -30.65 27.85 21.17
C ALA A 53 -30.68 27.89 22.72
N MET A 54 -29.51 27.65 23.34
CA MET A 54 -29.16 28.30 24.62
C MET A 54 -27.65 28.55 24.75
N VAL A 55 -27.35 29.79 25.11
CA VAL A 55 -26.05 30.43 25.35
C VAL A 55 -25.51 30.05 26.74
N CYS A 56 -24.19 29.89 26.89
CA CYS A 56 -23.51 30.30 28.12
C CYS A 56 -22.03 30.62 27.89
N MET A 57 -21.70 31.92 27.98
CA MET A 57 -20.37 32.49 28.23
C MET A 57 -19.92 32.20 29.67
N MET A 58 -18.61 32.10 29.89
CA MET A 58 -17.82 32.57 31.06
C MET A 58 -16.44 31.88 30.98
N SER A 59 -15.27 32.47 31.24
CA SER A 59 -14.81 33.86 31.37
C SER A 59 -13.29 33.79 31.53
N ILE A 60 -12.59 34.76 30.95
CA ILE A 60 -11.16 35.01 31.08
C ILE A 60 -10.89 35.59 32.48
N THR A 61 -9.82 35.14 33.15
CA THR A 61 -9.11 35.97 34.13
C THR A 61 -7.61 35.88 33.87
N ALA A 62 -7.08 36.95 33.30
CA ALA A 62 -5.69 37.34 33.41
C ALA A 62 -5.47 37.98 34.79
N ALA A 63 -4.35 37.65 35.44
CA ALA A 63 -3.80 38.42 36.54
C ALA A 63 -2.30 38.62 36.28
N CYS A 64 -1.88 39.88 36.18
CA CYS A 64 -0.50 40.32 36.13
C CYS A 64 -0.02 40.78 37.51
N SER A 65 1.31 40.87 37.67
CA SER A 65 2.13 41.36 38.80
C SER A 65 2.22 40.42 40.02
N ASP A 66 3.35 40.24 40.71
CA ASP A 66 4.56 41.07 40.80
C ASP A 66 5.79 40.22 41.18
N SER A 67 6.93 40.80 40.90
CA SER A 67 8.32 40.42 41.19
C SER A 67 8.63 39.73 42.54
N ASN A 68 9.26 38.56 42.48
CA ASN A 68 10.42 38.24 43.33
C ASN A 68 11.15 36.97 42.85
N LYS A 69 12.43 37.14 42.51
CA LYS A 69 13.36 36.10 42.07
C LYS A 69 14.10 35.55 43.29
N PRO A 70 14.00 34.25 43.62
CA PRO A 70 15.09 33.55 44.27
C PRO A 70 15.94 32.84 43.20
N GLU A 71 17.25 32.93 43.33
CA GLU A 71 18.20 32.12 42.56
C GLU A 71 17.88 30.64 42.74
N ALA A 72 17.45 29.99 41.66
CA ALA A 72 17.32 28.54 41.60
C ALA A 72 18.65 27.96 41.13
N ASP A 73 19.30 27.28 42.07
CA ASP A 73 20.29 26.24 41.91
C ASP A 73 20.09 25.45 40.60
N SER A 74 21.16 25.27 39.82
CA SER A 74 21.14 24.51 38.58
C SER A 74 21.07 23.01 38.88
N SER A 75 19.93 22.55 39.39
CA SER A 75 19.61 21.13 39.39
C SER A 75 19.33 20.73 37.95
N ALA A 76 20.23 19.94 37.36
CA ALA A 76 19.98 19.27 36.10
C ALA A 76 18.59 18.62 36.16
N ALA A 77 17.73 18.94 35.19
CA ALA A 77 16.47 18.23 35.03
C ALA A 77 16.77 16.72 35.00
N PRO A 78 16.00 15.87 35.69
CA PRO A 78 16.22 14.43 35.64
C PRO A 78 16.27 14.02 34.18
N SER A 79 17.37 13.37 33.77
CA SER A 79 17.48 12.77 32.45
C SER A 79 16.26 11.87 32.29
N ALA A 80 15.37 12.19 31.34
CA ALA A 80 14.28 11.29 31.04
C ALA A 80 14.88 9.92 30.66
N GLU A 81 14.31 8.86 31.19
CA GLU A 81 14.73 7.48 30.92
C GLU A 81 14.10 7.01 29.61
N PRO A 82 14.74 6.07 28.87
CA PRO A 82 14.14 5.44 27.70
C PRO A 82 12.78 4.80 28.01
N GLN A 83 11.84 4.88 27.07
CA GLN A 83 10.50 4.28 27.19
C GLN A 83 10.43 3.01 26.35
N VAL A 84 9.87 1.93 26.92
CA VAL A 84 9.73 0.64 26.22
C VAL A 84 8.26 0.34 25.96
N PHE A 85 7.92 0.04 24.72
CA PHE A 85 6.58 -0.31 24.26
C PHE A 85 6.59 -1.68 23.60
N THR A 86 5.57 -2.49 23.87
CA THR A 86 5.38 -3.79 23.22
C THR A 86 4.11 -3.84 22.38
N GLU A 87 3.23 -2.84 22.52
CA GLU A 87 1.95 -2.71 21.82
C GLU A 87 1.89 -1.46 20.96
N ASN A 88 0.91 -1.42 20.04
CA ASN A 88 0.73 -0.29 19.13
C ASN A 88 0.64 1.02 19.91
N ILE A 89 1.49 1.98 19.55
CA ILE A 89 1.58 3.27 20.23
C ILE A 89 1.98 4.35 19.24
N THR A 90 1.42 5.54 19.43
CA THR A 90 1.93 6.78 18.84
C THR A 90 2.21 7.78 19.95
N GLY A 91 3.21 8.63 19.77
CA GLY A 91 3.53 9.66 20.75
C GLY A 91 4.64 10.58 20.29
N THR A 92 5.08 11.46 21.19
CA THR A 92 6.12 12.45 20.91
C THR A 92 7.14 12.50 22.04
N ALA A 93 8.42 12.55 21.70
CA ALA A 93 9.51 12.75 22.66
C ALA A 93 10.65 13.56 22.01
N ASP A 94 11.15 14.56 22.73
CA ASP A 94 12.27 15.44 22.31
C ASP A 94 12.16 16.01 20.89
N GLY A 95 10.94 16.43 20.50
CA GLY A 95 10.67 17.02 19.18
C GLY A 95 10.42 16.03 18.04
N TYR A 96 10.59 14.73 18.28
CA TYR A 96 10.29 13.65 17.33
C TYR A 96 8.97 12.95 17.67
N ASP A 97 8.18 12.68 16.64
CA ASP A 97 7.06 11.76 16.68
C ASP A 97 7.60 10.32 16.62
N TYR A 98 6.99 9.40 17.37
CA TYR A 98 7.31 7.98 17.34
C TYR A 98 6.07 7.13 17.12
N GLU A 99 6.27 5.97 16.48
CA GLU A 99 5.22 4.99 16.27
C GLU A 99 5.77 3.56 16.27
N LEU A 100 5.10 2.70 17.03
CA LEU A 100 5.12 1.26 16.85
C LEU A 100 3.75 0.86 16.33
N TRP A 101 3.72 0.20 15.18
CA TRP A 101 2.54 -0.46 14.65
C TRP A 101 2.86 -1.91 14.31
N LYS A 102 1.99 -2.84 14.70
CA LYS A 102 1.98 -4.23 14.27
C LYS A 102 0.55 -4.74 14.13
N ASP A 103 0.38 -5.81 13.35
CA ASP A 103 -0.86 -6.58 13.28
C ASP A 103 -0.90 -7.73 14.29
N GLU A 104 0.15 -8.56 14.33
CA GLU A 104 0.33 -9.66 15.26
C GLU A 104 1.82 -9.91 15.55
N GLY A 105 2.10 -10.74 16.57
CA GLY A 105 3.45 -11.14 16.96
C GLY A 105 4.06 -10.33 18.10
N ASP A 106 5.32 -10.63 18.40
CA ASP A 106 6.06 -10.08 19.54
C ASP A 106 6.96 -8.93 19.07
N THR A 107 6.85 -7.78 19.73
CA THR A 107 7.67 -6.59 19.45
C THR A 107 8.14 -5.92 20.72
N SER A 108 9.33 -5.33 20.68
CA SER A 108 9.83 -4.39 21.68
C SER A 108 10.34 -3.14 20.97
N PHE A 109 9.88 -1.97 21.39
CA PHE A 109 10.25 -0.67 20.84
C PHE A 109 10.74 0.23 21.98
N THR A 110 12.05 0.48 22.02
CA THR A 110 12.65 1.35 23.02
C THR A 110 12.90 2.72 22.40
N VAL A 111 12.14 3.72 22.84
CA VAL A 111 12.29 5.12 22.44
C VAL A 111 13.25 5.81 23.40
N ASP A 112 14.38 6.28 22.89
CA ASP A 112 15.33 7.04 23.70
C ASP A 112 14.76 8.41 24.06
N ALA A 113 15.11 8.88 25.26
CA ALA A 113 14.60 10.14 25.80
C ALA A 113 15.04 11.41 25.04
N LYS A 114 16.05 11.31 24.17
CA LYS A 114 16.61 12.44 23.42
C LYS A 114 16.79 12.10 21.95
N GLY A 115 16.68 13.09 21.08
CA GLY A 115 16.88 12.98 19.64
C GLY A 115 15.90 12.03 18.96
N GLY A 116 16.25 11.54 17.77
CA GLY A 116 15.44 10.60 16.98
C GLY A 116 15.79 9.13 17.18
N THR A 117 16.63 8.77 18.16
CA THR A 117 17.18 7.41 18.30
C THR A 117 16.18 6.45 18.95
N PHE A 118 16.30 5.16 18.61
CA PHE A 118 15.48 4.09 19.17
C PHE A 118 16.14 2.74 18.93
N SER A 119 15.71 1.72 19.66
CA SER A 119 15.99 0.32 19.34
C SER A 119 14.70 -0.48 19.22
N CYS A 120 14.74 -1.53 18.41
CA CYS A 120 13.61 -2.41 18.22
C CYS A 120 14.03 -3.87 18.11
N GLU A 121 13.17 -4.75 18.57
CA GLU A 121 13.25 -6.20 18.39
C GLU A 121 11.87 -6.70 17.95
N TRP A 122 11.86 -7.67 17.03
CA TRP A 122 10.63 -8.30 16.56
C TRP A 122 10.82 -9.80 16.35
N SER A 123 9.75 -10.56 16.58
CA SER A 123 9.68 -11.99 16.26
C SER A 123 8.24 -12.46 16.13
N ASN A 124 8.03 -13.51 15.33
CA ASN A 124 6.69 -14.11 15.13
C ASN A 124 5.63 -13.12 14.63
N ILE A 125 6.06 -12.04 13.97
CA ILE A 125 5.17 -11.02 13.42
C ILE A 125 4.64 -11.43 12.04
N ASN A 126 3.49 -10.90 11.62
CA ASN A 126 3.16 -10.80 10.21
C ASN A 126 3.71 -9.49 9.62
N ASN A 127 3.40 -8.34 10.21
CA ASN A 127 4.00 -7.05 9.86
C ASN A 127 4.21 -6.18 11.11
N ALA A 128 5.37 -5.50 11.20
CA ALA A 128 5.65 -4.51 12.24
C ALA A 128 6.50 -3.36 11.71
N LEU A 129 6.15 -2.13 12.10
CA LEU A 129 6.87 -0.90 11.77
C LEU A 129 7.27 -0.17 13.06
N PHE A 130 8.54 0.19 13.14
CA PHE A 130 9.14 0.97 14.23
C PHE A 130 9.74 2.24 13.65
N ARG A 131 9.27 3.41 14.09
CA ARG A 131 9.74 4.66 13.47
C ARG A 131 9.81 5.85 14.41
N ARG A 132 10.75 6.76 14.09
CA ARG A 132 10.86 8.10 14.68
C ARG A 132 11.13 9.14 13.59
N GLY A 133 10.39 10.23 13.65
CA GLY A 133 10.44 11.29 12.64
C GLY A 133 9.60 12.49 12.99
N LYS A 134 8.95 13.06 11.97
CA LYS A 134 8.05 14.21 12.11
C LYS A 134 6.72 13.98 11.40
N LYS A 135 5.63 14.26 12.09
CA LYS A 135 4.28 14.39 11.53
C LYS A 135 3.95 15.86 11.28
N TYR A 136 3.19 16.11 10.23
CA TYR A 136 2.76 17.43 9.76
C TYR A 136 1.24 17.48 9.62
N ASP A 137 0.69 18.67 9.47
CA ASP A 137 -0.75 18.92 9.44
C ASP A 137 -1.37 18.85 8.04
N CYS A 138 -0.62 18.40 7.03
CA CYS A 138 -1.03 18.35 5.63
C CYS A 138 -1.38 19.71 5.01
N THR A 139 -0.80 20.81 5.49
CA THR A 139 -1.01 22.15 4.89
C THR A 139 0.11 22.60 3.97
N GLN A 140 1.26 21.90 3.99
CA GLN A 140 2.45 22.29 3.25
C GLN A 140 3.00 21.12 2.41
N THR A 141 3.43 21.44 1.19
CA THR A 141 4.26 20.56 0.36
C THR A 141 5.72 20.56 0.85
N TYR A 142 6.52 19.60 0.39
CA TYR A 142 7.91 19.47 0.86
C TYR A 142 8.77 20.71 0.56
N ASP A 143 8.58 21.36 -0.58
CA ASP A 143 9.29 22.59 -0.98
C ASP A 143 8.92 23.79 -0.09
N GLN A 144 7.69 23.81 0.43
CA GLN A 144 7.24 24.82 1.40
C GLN A 144 7.76 24.57 2.81
N LEU A 145 8.02 23.32 3.18
CA LEU A 145 8.68 22.97 4.45
C LEU A 145 10.17 23.32 4.45
N GLY A 146 10.81 23.31 3.27
CA GLY A 146 12.25 23.51 3.11
C GLY A 146 12.97 22.20 2.77
N ASN A 147 14.31 22.22 2.82
CA ASN A 147 15.08 21.00 2.55
C ASN A 147 14.90 19.98 3.68
N ILE A 148 14.74 18.70 3.31
CA ILE A 148 14.55 17.57 4.22
C ILE A 148 15.71 16.59 4.03
N SER A 149 16.39 16.24 5.12
CA SER A 149 17.39 15.17 5.14
C SER A 149 17.41 14.42 6.46
N VAL A 150 17.90 13.18 6.45
CA VAL A 150 18.12 12.37 7.65
C VAL A 150 19.58 11.92 7.69
N ASP A 151 20.33 12.36 8.70
CA ASP A 151 21.64 11.77 9.00
C ASP A 151 21.44 10.60 9.96
N TYR A 152 21.80 9.40 9.52
CA TYR A 152 21.48 8.17 10.24
C TYR A 152 22.72 7.35 10.59
N GLY A 153 22.54 6.51 11.60
CA GLY A 153 23.44 5.43 11.99
C GLY A 153 22.63 4.31 12.61
N VAL A 154 22.68 3.14 11.99
CA VAL A 154 21.86 1.97 12.35
C VAL A 154 22.74 0.73 12.43
N GLU A 155 22.65 -0.01 13.54
CA GLU A 155 23.07 -1.40 13.60
C GLU A 155 21.86 -2.27 13.23
N TYR A 156 21.91 -2.92 12.07
CA TYR A 156 20.74 -3.54 11.45
C TYR A 156 20.93 -5.06 11.30
N GLU A 157 20.11 -5.83 12.01
CA GLU A 157 20.25 -7.29 12.12
C GLU A 157 18.93 -8.04 11.82
N PRO A 158 18.40 -7.94 10.59
CA PRO A 158 17.19 -8.66 10.22
C PRO A 158 17.47 -10.16 10.05
N VAL A 159 16.49 -10.98 10.42
CA VAL A 159 16.42 -12.43 10.17
C VAL A 159 15.14 -12.73 9.38
N GLY A 160 15.20 -12.53 8.07
CA GLY A 160 14.06 -12.65 7.16
C GLY A 160 13.80 -11.36 6.40
N ASN A 161 12.54 -11.13 5.98
CA ASN A 161 12.18 -9.93 5.23
C ASN A 161 12.03 -8.71 6.16
N SER A 162 12.69 -7.61 5.81
CA SER A 162 12.73 -6.39 6.61
C SER A 162 13.35 -5.25 5.80
N TYR A 163 12.98 -4.00 6.06
CA TYR A 163 13.57 -2.81 5.41
C TYR A 163 14.09 -1.82 6.45
N MET A 164 15.17 -1.13 6.10
CA MET A 164 15.60 0.11 6.75
C MET A 164 15.48 1.24 5.72
N CYS A 165 14.62 2.23 6.04
CA CYS A 165 14.19 3.24 5.09
C CYS A 165 13.79 4.56 5.76
N VAL A 166 13.76 5.64 4.99
CA VAL A 166 12.86 6.75 5.29
C VAL A 166 11.48 6.40 4.73
N TYR A 167 10.46 6.57 5.56
CA TYR A 167 9.06 6.28 5.27
C TYR A 167 8.21 7.52 5.51
N GLY A 168 7.08 7.62 4.83
CA GLY A 168 6.10 8.62 5.17
C GLY A 168 4.87 8.61 4.28
N TRP A 169 4.06 9.64 4.46
CA TRP A 169 2.84 9.84 3.69
C TRP A 169 2.68 11.28 3.24
N THR A 170 1.92 11.45 2.18
CA THR A 170 1.34 12.74 1.77
C THR A 170 -0.17 12.60 1.59
N ARG A 171 -0.90 13.71 1.62
CA ARG A 171 -2.33 13.80 1.28
C ARG A 171 -2.54 14.75 0.10
N ASP A 172 -3.60 14.51 -0.65
CA ASP A 172 -3.97 15.28 -1.84
C ASP A 172 -2.82 15.41 -2.86
N PRO A 173 -2.34 14.29 -3.45
CA PRO A 173 -2.87 12.92 -3.37
C PRO A 173 -2.42 12.11 -2.14
N LEU A 174 -3.18 11.06 -1.78
CA LEU A 174 -2.74 10.10 -0.76
C LEU A 174 -1.65 9.19 -1.33
N ILE A 175 -0.41 9.40 -0.90
CA ILE A 175 0.76 8.63 -1.32
C ILE A 175 1.52 8.14 -0.10
N GLU A 176 1.78 6.84 -0.02
CA GLU A 176 2.77 6.27 0.88
C GLU A 176 4.13 6.28 0.19
N PHE A 177 5.22 6.58 0.87
CA PHE A 177 6.52 6.60 0.21
C PHE A 177 7.65 5.99 1.03
N TYR A 178 8.64 5.49 0.31
CA TYR A 178 9.80 4.79 0.86
C TYR A 178 11.09 5.21 0.14
N ILE A 179 12.12 5.54 0.92
CA ILE A 179 13.50 5.66 0.46
C ILE A 179 14.31 4.59 1.21
N VAL A 180 14.56 3.47 0.53
CA VAL A 180 15.11 2.25 1.13
C VAL A 180 16.62 2.21 0.96
N GLU A 181 17.33 2.25 2.08
CA GLU A 181 18.79 2.12 2.16
C GLU A 181 19.21 0.66 2.21
N SER A 182 18.58 -0.15 3.06
CA SER A 182 18.95 -1.54 3.27
C SER A 182 17.72 -2.43 3.49
N TRP A 183 17.94 -3.73 3.40
CA TRP A 183 16.88 -4.74 3.51
C TRP A 183 17.41 -6.04 4.09
N GLY A 184 16.51 -6.95 4.45
CA GLY A 184 16.81 -8.31 4.91
C GLY A 184 17.01 -9.27 3.74
N SER A 185 16.20 -10.32 3.68
CA SER A 185 16.26 -11.38 2.66
C SER A 185 15.73 -11.00 1.28
N TRP A 186 14.90 -9.95 1.18
CA TRP A 186 14.25 -9.54 -0.06
C TRP A 186 14.42 -8.03 -0.30
N ARG A 187 14.70 -7.66 -1.56
CA ARG A 187 14.82 -6.26 -1.98
C ARG A 187 13.45 -5.76 -2.47
N PRO A 188 12.85 -4.73 -1.85
CA PRO A 188 11.57 -4.18 -2.29
C PRO A 188 11.68 -3.43 -3.62
N PRO A 189 10.55 -3.08 -4.26
CA PRO A 189 9.16 -3.43 -3.91
C PRO A 189 8.62 -4.63 -4.70
N GLY A 190 9.43 -5.27 -5.54
CA GLY A 190 8.98 -6.33 -6.45
C GLY A 190 8.19 -5.82 -7.66
N ALA A 191 8.22 -4.51 -7.92
CA ALA A 191 7.67 -3.95 -9.15
C ALA A 191 8.46 -4.48 -10.37
N PRO A 192 7.77 -4.80 -11.48
CA PRO A 192 8.39 -5.47 -12.63
C PRO A 192 9.32 -4.56 -13.42
N VAL A 193 9.14 -3.23 -13.32
CA VAL A 193 9.91 -2.25 -14.10
C VAL A 193 10.20 -1.03 -13.23
N SER A 194 11.44 -0.54 -13.29
CA SER A 194 11.84 0.73 -12.71
C SER A 194 11.45 1.89 -13.64
N LEU A 195 10.92 2.97 -13.08
CA LEU A 195 10.58 4.21 -13.79
C LEU A 195 11.79 5.07 -14.15
N GLY A 196 12.92 4.75 -13.56
CA GLY A 196 14.14 5.52 -13.68
C GLY A 196 15.12 5.20 -12.58
N THR A 197 16.20 5.96 -12.52
CA THR A 197 17.16 5.86 -11.42
C THR A 197 17.56 7.24 -10.96
N VAL A 198 17.96 7.37 -9.70
CA VAL A 198 18.65 8.55 -9.17
C VAL A 198 19.97 8.14 -8.54
N THR A 199 21.05 8.87 -8.85
CA THR A 199 22.32 8.80 -8.12
C THR A 199 22.40 10.00 -7.18
N VAL A 200 22.45 9.73 -5.88
CA VAL A 200 22.44 10.69 -4.78
C VAL A 200 23.09 10.06 -3.55
N ASP A 201 23.71 10.86 -2.68
CA ASP A 201 24.32 10.39 -1.41
C ASP A 201 25.32 9.21 -1.57
N GLY A 202 25.99 9.15 -2.73
CA GLY A 202 26.96 8.09 -3.05
C GLY A 202 26.33 6.72 -3.37
N GLY A 203 25.01 6.64 -3.55
CA GLY A 203 24.29 5.46 -4.00
C GLY A 203 23.49 5.70 -5.28
N THR A 204 23.16 4.62 -5.98
CA THR A 204 22.18 4.63 -7.08
C THR A 204 20.92 3.91 -6.61
N TYR A 205 19.76 4.53 -6.83
CA TYR A 205 18.45 4.06 -6.43
C TYR A 205 17.58 3.86 -7.66
N ASP A 206 16.88 2.73 -7.72
CA ASP A 206 15.81 2.54 -8.69
C ASP A 206 14.54 3.23 -8.18
N ILE A 207 13.80 3.86 -9.08
CA ILE A 207 12.56 4.57 -8.77
C ILE A 207 11.37 3.71 -9.20
N TYR A 208 10.43 3.43 -8.29
CA TYR A 208 9.24 2.64 -8.60
C TYR A 208 7.96 3.34 -8.16
N LYS A 209 6.87 2.98 -8.83
CA LYS A 209 5.50 3.22 -8.40
C LYS A 209 4.79 1.88 -8.27
N THR A 210 4.12 1.65 -7.14
CA THR A 210 3.17 0.54 -6.97
C THR A 210 1.84 1.10 -6.51
N THR A 211 0.79 0.29 -6.56
CA THR A 211 -0.54 0.65 -6.03
C THR A 211 -0.96 -0.40 -5.02
N ARG A 212 -1.39 0.05 -3.85
CA ARG A 212 -2.00 -0.77 -2.80
C ARG A 212 -3.50 -0.63 -2.93
N TYR A 213 -4.18 -1.74 -3.17
CA TYR A 213 -5.62 -1.78 -3.33
C TYR A 213 -6.28 -2.17 -2.01
N GLU A 214 -7.17 -1.32 -1.50
CA GLU A 214 -7.96 -1.57 -0.29
C GLU A 214 -7.10 -1.99 0.91
N GLN A 215 -6.01 -1.26 1.14
CA GLN A 215 -5.09 -1.54 2.24
C GLN A 215 -5.26 -0.51 3.36
N PRO A 216 -4.87 -0.84 4.60
CA PRO A 216 -4.79 0.14 5.68
C PRO A 216 -3.91 1.34 5.28
N SER A 217 -4.37 2.54 5.59
CA SER A 217 -3.66 3.81 5.37
C SER A 217 -3.94 4.79 6.51
N ILE A 218 -3.33 5.98 6.44
CA ILE A 218 -3.59 7.09 7.38
C ILE A 218 -5.02 7.65 7.29
N ASP A 219 -5.78 7.29 6.25
CA ASP A 219 -7.19 7.68 6.03
C ASP A 219 -8.13 6.46 6.11
N GLY A 220 -7.68 5.36 6.71
CA GLY A 220 -8.42 4.11 6.79
C GLY A 220 -8.15 3.21 5.58
N THR A 221 -9.02 2.23 5.35
CA THR A 221 -8.85 1.29 4.23
C THR A 221 -9.25 1.94 2.92
N GLN A 222 -8.27 2.13 2.01
CA GLN A 222 -8.52 2.65 0.67
C GLN A 222 -7.43 2.22 -0.31
N THR A 223 -7.62 2.57 -1.58
CA THR A 223 -6.62 2.39 -2.63
C THR A 223 -5.72 3.64 -2.70
N PHE A 224 -4.41 3.42 -2.72
CA PHE A 224 -3.40 4.48 -2.78
C PHE A 224 -2.14 4.03 -3.50
N ASP A 225 -1.40 4.99 -4.03
CA ASP A 225 -0.12 4.73 -4.68
C ASP A 225 1.01 4.74 -3.64
N GLN A 226 2.06 3.97 -3.94
CA GLN A 226 3.32 3.98 -3.19
C GLN A 226 4.47 4.39 -4.10
N TYR A 227 5.28 5.33 -3.65
CA TYR A 227 6.50 5.76 -4.35
C TYR A 227 7.75 5.24 -3.65
N TRP A 228 8.70 4.78 -4.45
CA TRP A 228 9.88 4.12 -3.94
C TRP A 228 11.14 4.68 -4.58
N SER A 229 12.15 4.93 -3.75
CA SER A 229 13.56 4.88 -4.16
C SER A 229 14.21 3.71 -3.42
N VAL A 230 14.73 2.72 -4.15
CA VAL A 230 15.38 1.56 -3.53
C VAL A 230 16.82 1.47 -3.99
N ARG A 231 17.77 1.52 -3.06
CA ARG A 231 19.20 1.43 -3.37
C ARG A 231 19.50 0.14 -4.14
N GLN A 232 20.35 0.19 -5.15
CA GLN A 232 20.70 -1.00 -5.96
C GLN A 232 21.58 -1.98 -5.17
N SER A 233 22.38 -1.46 -4.24
CA SER A 233 23.22 -2.25 -3.34
C SER A 233 23.12 -1.72 -1.92
N LYS A 234 23.07 -2.63 -0.94
CA LYS A 234 23.10 -2.26 0.48
C LYS A 234 24.38 -1.46 0.78
N PRO A 235 24.31 -0.39 1.60
CA PRO A 235 25.49 0.34 2.04
C PRO A 235 26.53 -0.61 2.63
N GLN A 236 27.80 -0.34 2.33
CA GLN A 236 28.91 -1.01 2.99
C GLN A 236 29.15 -0.29 4.32
N GLY A 237 29.40 -1.04 5.38
CA GLY A 237 29.72 -0.49 6.68
C GLY A 237 30.58 -1.43 7.51
N GLU A 238 30.91 -1.01 8.73
CA GLU A 238 31.72 -1.83 9.64
C GLU A 238 30.85 -2.90 10.30
N GLY A 239 30.89 -4.11 9.75
CA GLY A 239 30.08 -5.23 10.24
C GLY A 239 28.60 -5.04 9.93
N LYS A 240 27.78 -4.88 10.99
CA LYS A 240 26.31 -4.71 10.90
C LYS A 240 25.86 -3.25 10.97
N LYS A 241 26.81 -2.32 11.12
CA LYS A 241 26.55 -0.89 11.22
C LYS A 241 26.55 -0.24 9.85
N ILE A 242 25.53 0.55 9.58
CA ILE A 242 25.37 1.35 8.37
C ILE A 242 25.12 2.80 8.78
N GLU A 243 25.82 3.72 8.13
CA GLU A 243 25.74 5.16 8.40
C GLU A 243 25.69 5.93 7.08
N GLY A 244 25.04 7.08 7.11
CA GLY A 244 24.94 7.92 5.92
C GLY A 244 24.02 9.10 6.11
N THR A 245 23.77 9.78 5.00
CA THR A 245 22.76 10.83 4.88
C THR A 245 21.78 10.41 3.81
N ILE A 246 20.48 10.53 4.10
CA ILE A 246 19.41 10.40 3.11
C ILE A 246 18.90 11.80 2.81
N SER A 247 19.22 12.32 1.63
CA SER A 247 18.76 13.61 1.13
C SER A 247 17.31 13.49 0.61
N VAL A 248 16.35 13.40 1.53
CA VAL A 248 14.93 13.13 1.23
C VAL A 248 14.36 14.04 0.14
N SER A 249 14.58 15.36 0.22
CA SER A 249 14.10 16.30 -0.81
C SER A 249 14.66 16.01 -2.21
N LYS A 250 15.89 15.49 -2.32
CA LYS A 250 16.50 15.13 -3.60
C LYS A 250 15.83 13.90 -4.24
N HIS A 251 15.37 12.95 -3.43
CA HIS A 251 14.55 11.85 -3.92
C HIS A 251 13.19 12.33 -4.42
N PHE A 252 12.56 13.27 -3.70
CA PHE A 252 11.30 13.87 -4.12
C PHE A 252 11.44 14.63 -5.45
N ASP A 253 12.54 15.37 -5.63
CA ASP A 253 12.85 16.03 -6.90
C ASP A 253 13.08 15.01 -8.04
N ALA A 254 13.72 13.87 -7.75
CA ALA A 254 13.90 12.80 -8.73
C ALA A 254 12.56 12.12 -9.10
N TRP A 255 11.68 11.88 -8.14
CA TRP A 255 10.33 11.36 -8.36
C TRP A 255 9.51 12.30 -9.26
N LYS A 256 9.55 13.61 -8.97
CA LYS A 256 8.90 14.64 -9.82
C LYS A 256 9.39 14.58 -11.27
N LYS A 257 10.70 14.37 -11.51
CA LYS A 257 11.27 14.18 -12.85
C LYS A 257 10.77 12.91 -13.56
N CYS A 258 10.35 11.90 -12.80
CA CYS A 258 9.69 10.68 -13.30
C CYS A 258 8.14 10.80 -13.39
N GLY A 259 7.57 12.00 -13.19
CA GLY A 259 6.11 12.22 -13.22
C GLY A 259 5.39 11.77 -11.95
N LEU A 260 6.10 11.53 -10.86
CA LEU A 260 5.55 11.13 -9.58
C LEU A 260 5.46 12.35 -8.66
N GLU A 261 4.30 12.98 -8.59
CA GLU A 261 4.06 14.16 -7.76
C GLU A 261 3.55 13.78 -6.37
N LEU A 262 4.12 14.40 -5.34
CA LEU A 262 3.70 14.25 -3.94
C LEU A 262 2.70 15.34 -3.55
N GLY A 263 1.83 15.01 -2.60
CA GLY A 263 0.89 15.96 -2.02
C GLY A 263 1.45 16.76 -0.85
N ASN A 264 0.56 17.25 0.00
CA ASN A 264 0.92 17.89 1.25
C ASN A 264 1.47 16.86 2.24
N MET A 265 2.59 17.19 2.90
CA MET A 265 3.29 16.26 3.77
C MET A 265 2.45 15.88 4.99
N TYR A 266 2.39 14.60 5.30
CA TYR A 266 1.81 14.07 6.54
C TYR A 266 2.89 13.54 7.48
N GLU A 267 3.89 12.81 6.97
CA GLU A 267 4.93 12.20 7.79
C GLU A 267 6.25 12.06 7.02
N VAL A 268 7.38 12.20 7.71
CA VAL A 268 8.73 11.76 7.29
C VAL A 268 9.42 11.14 8.49
N ALA A 269 9.75 9.85 8.44
CA ALA A 269 10.36 9.14 9.57
C ALA A 269 11.36 8.07 9.14
N LEU A 270 12.47 7.97 9.87
CA LEU A 270 13.37 6.82 9.76
C LEU A 270 12.67 5.61 10.37
N THR A 271 12.60 4.53 9.60
CA THR A 271 11.72 3.38 9.87
C THR A 271 12.45 2.06 9.67
N ILE A 272 12.21 1.15 10.62
CA ILE A 272 12.54 -0.27 10.51
C ILE A 272 11.21 -1.01 10.33
N GLU A 273 11.07 -1.73 9.22
CA GLU A 273 9.91 -2.57 8.93
C GLU A 273 10.33 -4.03 8.95
N GLY A 274 9.55 -4.89 9.60
CA GLY A 274 9.69 -6.35 9.55
C GLY A 274 8.44 -6.97 8.94
N TYR A 275 8.61 -7.96 8.05
CA TYR A 275 7.50 -8.71 7.48
C TYR A 275 7.77 -10.21 7.56
N GLN A 276 6.89 -10.96 8.21
CA GLN A 276 6.98 -12.42 8.40
C GLN A 276 8.38 -12.88 8.80
N SER A 277 8.97 -12.17 9.75
CA SER A 277 10.38 -12.29 10.09
C SER A 277 10.63 -12.07 11.58
N SER A 278 11.90 -12.22 11.95
CA SER A 278 12.41 -11.78 13.24
C SER A 278 13.61 -10.87 13.01
N GLY A 279 14.06 -10.16 14.03
CA GLY A 279 15.27 -9.37 13.95
C GLY A 279 15.34 -8.32 15.03
N LYS A 280 16.40 -7.51 14.94
CA LYS A 280 16.56 -6.34 15.77
C LYS A 280 17.30 -5.24 15.03
N ALA A 281 17.10 -4.01 15.47
CA ALA A 281 17.86 -2.87 15.00
C ALA A 281 18.07 -1.85 16.12
N THR A 282 19.25 -1.24 16.13
CA THR A 282 19.56 -0.09 16.99
C THR A 282 19.84 1.11 16.11
N VAL A 283 18.94 2.07 16.10
CA VAL A 283 19.10 3.37 15.45
C VAL A 283 19.81 4.29 16.44
N TYR A 284 21.14 4.30 16.40
CA TYR A 284 21.98 5.08 17.32
C TYR A 284 22.26 6.51 16.85
N LYS A 285 21.89 6.85 15.60
CA LYS A 285 21.84 8.23 15.09
C LYS A 285 20.64 8.37 14.16
N ASN A 286 19.86 9.44 14.34
CA ASN A 286 18.71 9.80 13.51
C ASN A 286 18.45 11.31 13.68
N ASP A 287 19.18 12.11 12.91
CA ASP A 287 19.06 13.56 12.90
C ASP A 287 18.23 13.98 11.68
N LEU A 288 16.93 14.18 11.89
CA LEU A 288 16.01 14.71 10.89
C LEU A 288 16.15 16.23 10.81
N ASN A 289 16.63 16.72 9.67
CA ASN A 289 16.77 18.14 9.37
C ASN A 289 15.66 18.58 8.42
N VAL A 290 14.88 19.59 8.83
CA VAL A 290 13.77 20.14 8.04
C VAL A 290 13.86 21.66 8.08
N GLY A 291 13.83 22.30 6.92
CA GLY A 291 13.86 23.76 6.80
C GLY A 291 14.98 24.28 5.92
N GLY A 292 15.33 25.55 6.12
CA GLY A 292 16.28 26.25 5.24
C GLY A 292 15.68 26.61 3.88
N THR A 293 16.49 27.22 3.02
CA THR A 293 16.07 27.57 1.66
C THR A 293 16.02 26.30 0.81
N TYR A 294 14.82 25.91 0.38
CA TYR A 294 14.67 24.89 -0.65
C TYR A 294 15.10 25.42 -2.02
N ALA A 295 15.85 24.60 -2.74
CA ALA A 295 16.12 24.76 -4.15
C ALA A 295 16.10 23.36 -4.78
N GLU A 296 15.43 23.23 -5.93
CA GLU A 296 15.37 21.97 -6.65
C GLU A 296 16.79 21.47 -6.97
N ALA A 297 17.05 20.18 -6.73
CA ALA A 297 18.37 19.59 -6.79
C ALA A 297 18.96 19.60 -8.21
N THR A 298 20.12 20.26 -8.34
CA THR A 298 20.92 20.28 -9.58
C THR A 298 22.12 19.33 -9.53
N ASP A 299 22.42 18.74 -8.38
CA ASP A 299 23.57 17.89 -8.10
C ASP A 299 23.19 16.40 -7.97
N ILE A 300 22.13 16.00 -8.66
CA ILE A 300 21.67 14.61 -8.77
C ILE A 300 21.66 14.16 -10.23
N GLU A 301 22.00 12.90 -10.47
CA GLU A 301 21.87 12.29 -11.79
C GLU A 301 20.59 11.47 -11.84
N VAL A 302 19.62 11.91 -12.65
CA VAL A 302 18.34 11.20 -12.83
C VAL A 302 18.27 10.66 -14.24
N THR A 303 18.03 9.35 -14.36
CA THR A 303 17.63 8.72 -15.62
C THR A 303 16.13 8.46 -15.58
N VAL A 304 15.41 8.81 -16.63
CA VAL A 304 13.96 8.59 -16.75
C VAL A 304 13.71 7.53 -17.81
N ASP A 305 13.00 6.47 -17.46
CA ASP A 305 12.57 5.45 -18.41
C ASP A 305 11.18 5.82 -18.93
N HIS A 306 11.15 6.60 -20.01
CA HIS A 306 9.90 7.05 -20.63
C HIS A 306 9.05 5.89 -21.18
N ASP A 307 9.66 4.76 -21.55
CA ASP A 307 8.91 3.58 -22.02
C ASP A 307 8.24 2.87 -20.84
N ALA A 308 8.93 2.76 -19.69
CA ALA A 308 8.35 2.24 -18.45
C ALA A 308 7.20 3.12 -17.95
N ILE A 309 7.38 4.45 -17.93
CA ILE A 309 6.33 5.41 -17.56
C ILE A 309 5.14 5.26 -18.50
N LYS A 310 5.37 5.25 -19.82
CA LYS A 310 4.29 5.09 -20.80
C LYS A 310 3.56 3.77 -20.67
N LYS A 311 4.23 2.68 -20.26
CA LYS A 311 3.55 1.40 -19.97
C LYS A 311 2.67 1.49 -18.72
N LEU A 312 3.11 2.20 -17.69
CA LEU A 312 2.32 2.45 -16.48
C LEU A 312 1.13 3.39 -16.74
N GLU A 313 1.30 4.43 -17.55
CA GLU A 313 0.24 5.37 -17.94
C GLU A 313 -0.73 4.77 -18.99
N GLY A 314 -0.19 4.05 -19.97
CA GLY A 314 -0.95 3.40 -21.05
C GLY A 314 -1.80 2.21 -20.59
N ALA A 315 -1.57 1.70 -19.39
CA ALA A 315 -2.47 0.77 -18.74
C ALA A 315 -3.80 1.42 -18.31
N VAL A 316 -3.89 2.76 -18.29
CA VAL A 316 -5.07 3.52 -17.84
C VAL A 316 -5.85 4.17 -19.00
N GLU A 317 -5.22 4.54 -20.11
CA GLU A 317 -5.93 5.03 -21.30
C GLU A 317 -5.34 4.47 -22.60
N THR A 318 -6.01 3.51 -23.23
CA THR A 318 -6.22 3.36 -24.70
C THR A 318 -6.82 1.99 -25.01
N GLY A 319 -8.14 1.89 -24.95
CA GLY A 319 -8.90 0.82 -25.59
C GLY A 319 -10.15 1.41 -26.23
N THR A 320 -10.20 1.43 -27.56
CA THR A 320 -11.46 1.58 -28.29
C THR A 320 -12.45 0.47 -27.86
N PRO A 321 -13.78 0.67 -28.01
CA PRO A 321 -14.82 -0.09 -27.28
C PRO A 321 -14.96 -1.60 -27.57
N GLU A 322 -13.95 -2.24 -28.15
CA GLU A 322 -13.87 -3.70 -28.34
C GLU A 322 -12.79 -4.36 -27.44
N ALA A 323 -11.99 -3.58 -26.70
CA ALA A 323 -10.81 -4.09 -25.97
C ALA A 323 -10.67 -3.61 -24.51
N VAL A 324 -11.74 -3.13 -23.88
CA VAL A 324 -11.72 -2.78 -22.45
C VAL A 324 -12.07 -4.04 -21.64
N GLY A 325 -11.21 -4.47 -20.71
CA GLY A 325 -11.41 -5.68 -19.88
C GLY A 325 -10.59 -6.91 -20.25
N PHE A 326 -9.51 -6.74 -21.01
CA PHE A 326 -8.62 -7.85 -21.38
C PHE A 326 -7.29 -7.77 -20.61
N PHE A 327 -7.04 -8.74 -19.72
CA PHE A 327 -5.68 -9.10 -19.31
C PHE A 327 -5.38 -10.55 -19.73
N ASP A 328 -4.26 -10.73 -20.44
CA ASP A 328 -3.64 -12.01 -20.75
C ASP A 328 -2.33 -12.08 -19.98
N ILE A 329 -2.34 -12.86 -18.90
CA ILE A 329 -1.23 -12.94 -17.96
C ILE A 329 -0.50 -14.24 -18.22
N SER A 330 0.63 -14.09 -18.90
CA SER A 330 1.52 -15.18 -19.30
C SER A 330 2.47 -15.60 -18.19
N PHE A 331 2.66 -14.74 -17.20
CA PHE A 331 3.67 -14.77 -16.16
C PHE A 331 5.12 -14.62 -16.64
N GLU A 332 5.37 -14.33 -17.92
CA GLU A 332 6.73 -14.15 -18.46
C GLU A 332 7.44 -12.91 -17.88
N GLU A 333 6.67 -11.97 -17.33
CA GLU A 333 7.15 -10.75 -16.67
C GLU A 333 6.85 -10.76 -15.16
N GLY A 334 7.22 -11.85 -14.49
CA GLY A 334 7.02 -12.01 -13.05
C GLY A 334 5.57 -12.37 -12.68
N ALA A 335 5.10 -11.92 -11.52
CA ALA A 335 3.75 -12.22 -11.02
C ALA A 335 2.64 -11.37 -11.67
N GLN A 336 2.99 -10.33 -12.45
CA GLN A 336 2.06 -9.52 -13.25
C GLN A 336 0.78 -9.11 -12.52
N GLY A 337 0.92 -8.58 -11.30
CA GLY A 337 -0.20 -8.05 -10.50
C GLY A 337 -0.91 -9.08 -9.62
N TRP A 338 -0.55 -10.37 -9.69
CA TRP A 338 -1.05 -11.38 -8.76
C TRP A 338 -0.39 -11.25 -7.40
N ILE A 339 -1.22 -11.22 -6.36
CA ILE A 339 -0.81 -11.12 -4.97
C ILE A 339 -1.14 -12.41 -4.21
N PRO A 340 -0.39 -12.74 -3.13
CA PRO A 340 -0.78 -13.83 -2.24
C PRO A 340 -2.13 -13.53 -1.58
N ARG A 341 -2.93 -14.58 -1.38
CA ARG A 341 -4.21 -14.54 -0.68
C ARG A 341 -4.16 -15.47 0.53
N GLY A 342 -4.47 -14.93 1.70
CA GLY A 342 -4.33 -15.63 2.98
C GLY A 342 -2.85 -15.89 3.29
N GLY A 343 -2.55 -17.01 3.95
CA GLY A 343 -1.18 -17.41 4.29
C GLY A 343 -0.35 -17.98 3.13
N SER A 344 -0.72 -17.72 1.88
CA SER A 344 0.04 -18.23 0.73
C SER A 344 1.25 -17.36 0.39
N LEU A 345 2.14 -17.91 -0.43
CA LEU A 345 3.22 -17.17 -1.09
C LEU A 345 3.02 -17.26 -2.59
N VAL A 346 3.41 -16.22 -3.32
CA VAL A 346 3.31 -16.15 -4.77
C VAL A 346 4.69 -15.82 -5.35
N THR A 347 5.21 -16.71 -6.19
CA THR A 347 6.47 -16.55 -6.93
C THR A 347 6.27 -16.96 -8.38
N VAL A 348 7.30 -16.84 -9.22
CA VAL A 348 7.31 -17.48 -10.54
C VAL A 348 8.07 -18.81 -10.49
N ASP A 349 7.60 -19.79 -11.26
CA ASP A 349 8.23 -21.10 -11.43
C ASP A 349 8.55 -21.31 -12.91
N LYS A 350 9.83 -21.58 -13.18
CA LYS A 350 10.39 -21.76 -14.52
C LYS A 350 10.48 -23.23 -14.94
N ASP A 351 10.32 -24.14 -14.00
CA ASP A 351 10.39 -25.58 -14.27
C ASP A 351 9.06 -26.12 -14.81
N LYS A 352 7.97 -25.41 -14.51
CA LYS A 352 6.63 -25.81 -14.89
C LYS A 352 5.86 -24.61 -15.43
N ALA A 353 5.47 -24.71 -16.69
CA ALA A 353 4.64 -23.75 -17.39
C ALA A 353 3.58 -24.49 -18.19
N SER A 354 2.41 -23.88 -18.35
CA SER A 354 1.37 -24.46 -19.21
C SER A 354 1.59 -24.13 -20.67
N ASP A 355 1.98 -22.88 -20.95
CA ASP A 355 2.59 -22.44 -22.20
C ASP A 355 3.50 -21.25 -21.86
N GLY A 356 4.55 -21.00 -22.64
CA GLY A 356 5.59 -20.02 -22.29
C GLY A 356 6.77 -20.68 -21.57
N SER A 357 7.55 -19.89 -20.85
CA SER A 357 8.74 -20.32 -20.11
C SER A 357 8.57 -20.36 -18.59
N GLN A 358 7.50 -19.76 -18.05
CA GLN A 358 7.23 -19.79 -16.61
C GLN A 358 5.73 -19.71 -16.28
N SER A 359 5.39 -19.95 -15.01
CA SER A 359 4.04 -19.77 -14.47
C SER A 359 4.08 -19.17 -13.07
N LEU A 360 2.93 -18.73 -12.56
CA LEU A 360 2.80 -18.34 -11.16
C LEU A 360 2.81 -19.58 -10.28
N PHE A 361 3.60 -19.61 -9.22
CA PHE A 361 3.64 -20.67 -8.22
C PHE A 361 3.10 -20.16 -6.89
N VAL A 362 2.01 -20.79 -6.45
CA VAL A 362 1.40 -20.53 -5.16
C VAL A 362 1.88 -21.58 -4.18
N SER A 363 2.53 -21.19 -3.09
CA SER A 363 2.98 -22.09 -2.01
C SER A 363 2.49 -21.60 -0.64
N GLY A 364 2.93 -22.24 0.45
CA GLY A 364 2.58 -21.81 1.82
C GLY A 364 1.12 -21.98 2.24
N ARG A 365 0.23 -22.49 1.36
CA ARG A 365 -1.21 -22.63 1.66
C ARG A 365 -1.47 -23.52 2.87
N THR A 366 -1.94 -22.91 3.96
CA THR A 366 -2.40 -23.55 5.19
C THR A 366 -3.89 -23.91 5.16
N ASP A 367 -4.69 -23.20 4.35
CA ASP A 367 -6.12 -23.44 4.16
C ASP A 367 -6.53 -23.54 2.69
N ASN A 368 -7.69 -24.15 2.46
CA ASN A 368 -8.23 -24.39 1.11
C ASN A 368 -8.61 -23.11 0.35
N TRP A 369 -8.83 -22.00 1.04
CA TRP A 369 -9.14 -20.70 0.45
C TRP A 369 -7.89 -19.84 0.18
N ASN A 370 -6.75 -20.15 0.80
CA ASN A 370 -5.49 -19.48 0.48
C ASN A 370 -5.16 -19.72 -1.00
N GLY A 371 -4.56 -18.75 -1.66
CA GLY A 371 -4.39 -18.80 -3.11
C GLY A 371 -3.58 -17.63 -3.65
N ALA A 372 -3.88 -17.23 -4.87
CA ALA A 372 -3.44 -15.94 -5.37
C ALA A 372 -4.69 -15.18 -5.84
N ALA A 373 -4.62 -13.86 -5.83
CA ALA A 373 -5.70 -12.99 -6.27
C ALA A 373 -5.15 -11.92 -7.22
N ILE A 374 -6.01 -11.39 -8.07
CA ILE A 374 -5.73 -10.22 -8.89
C ILE A 374 -6.93 -9.28 -8.81
N MET A 375 -6.69 -8.05 -8.41
CA MET A 375 -7.76 -7.06 -8.28
C MET A 375 -8.28 -6.66 -9.66
N LEU A 376 -9.61 -6.56 -9.80
CA LEU A 376 -10.25 -6.05 -11.00
C LEU A 376 -10.50 -4.55 -10.85
N SER A 377 -9.98 -3.76 -11.78
CA SER A 377 -10.24 -2.31 -11.81
C SER A 377 -11.74 -2.05 -12.00
N SER A 378 -12.36 -1.34 -11.05
CA SER A 378 -13.77 -0.92 -11.15
C SER A 378 -14.03 0.07 -12.26
N ASP A 379 -12.99 0.67 -12.86
CA ASP A 379 -13.11 1.49 -14.08
C ASP A 379 -13.34 0.66 -15.34
N THR A 380 -12.89 -0.60 -15.31
CA THR A 380 -12.93 -1.51 -16.45
C THR A 380 -13.97 -2.62 -16.28
N TYR A 381 -14.05 -3.20 -15.09
CA TYR A 381 -14.95 -4.29 -14.73
C TYR A 381 -16.11 -3.72 -13.91
N LYS A 382 -17.23 -3.49 -14.58
CA LYS A 382 -18.41 -2.81 -14.04
C LYS A 382 -19.40 -3.84 -13.50
N ALA A 383 -20.01 -3.51 -12.36
CA ALA A 383 -21.16 -4.23 -11.84
C ALA A 383 -22.29 -4.28 -12.87
N GLY A 384 -22.99 -5.42 -12.94
CA GLY A 384 -24.08 -5.67 -13.89
C GLY A 384 -23.62 -6.10 -15.29
N GLU A 385 -22.32 -6.02 -15.60
CA GLU A 385 -21.78 -6.42 -16.90
C GLU A 385 -21.20 -7.85 -16.86
N ALA A 386 -21.20 -8.51 -18.02
CA ALA A 386 -20.71 -9.88 -18.17
C ALA A 386 -19.31 -9.93 -18.78
N TYR A 387 -18.46 -10.79 -18.23
CA TYR A 387 -17.06 -10.97 -18.62
C TYR A 387 -16.72 -12.45 -18.75
N SER A 388 -15.82 -12.78 -19.66
CA SER A 388 -15.18 -14.09 -19.69
C SER A 388 -14.05 -14.12 -18.66
N PHE A 389 -13.88 -15.24 -17.98
CA PHE A 389 -12.73 -15.54 -17.14
C PHE A 389 -12.19 -16.91 -17.49
N LYS A 390 -10.87 -17.02 -17.61
CA LYS A 390 -10.22 -18.30 -17.89
C LYS A 390 -8.81 -18.34 -17.32
N ALA A 391 -8.51 -19.46 -16.64
CA ALA A 391 -7.20 -19.75 -16.09
C ALA A 391 -6.82 -21.21 -16.31
N LYS A 392 -5.58 -21.49 -16.69
CA LYS A 392 -4.99 -22.81 -16.54
C LYS A 392 -4.38 -22.94 -15.17
N VAL A 393 -4.67 -24.03 -14.48
CA VAL A 393 -4.18 -24.33 -13.14
C VAL A 393 -3.61 -25.74 -13.05
N MET A 394 -2.57 -25.95 -12.24
CA MET A 394 -2.00 -27.27 -11.95
C MET A 394 -1.79 -27.41 -10.45
N GLN A 395 -2.05 -28.57 -9.85
CA GLN A 395 -1.75 -28.87 -8.45
C GLN A 395 -1.02 -30.21 -8.35
N GLU A 396 -0.18 -30.42 -7.33
CA GLU A 396 0.66 -31.63 -7.18
C GLU A 396 0.50 -32.31 -5.80
N SER A 397 -0.74 -32.50 -5.38
CA SER A 397 -1.07 -33.15 -4.11
C SER A 397 -0.82 -34.65 -4.05
N GLY A 398 -0.62 -35.31 -5.20
CA GLY A 398 -0.66 -36.77 -5.34
C GLY A 398 -2.08 -37.35 -5.45
N SER A 399 -3.12 -36.52 -5.47
CA SER A 399 -4.53 -36.93 -5.60
C SER A 399 -5.33 -35.95 -6.46
N ASP A 400 -6.57 -36.30 -6.78
CA ASP A 400 -7.49 -35.39 -7.48
C ASP A 400 -8.01 -34.33 -6.51
N VAL A 401 -7.93 -33.06 -6.90
CA VAL A 401 -8.33 -31.91 -6.08
C VAL A 401 -9.23 -30.99 -6.89
N THR A 402 -10.35 -30.58 -6.31
CA THR A 402 -11.21 -29.56 -6.90
C THR A 402 -10.58 -28.18 -6.79
N MET A 403 -10.34 -27.57 -7.94
CA MET A 403 -9.83 -26.21 -8.08
C MET A 403 -10.99 -25.25 -8.37
N LYS A 404 -10.94 -24.05 -7.81
CA LYS A 404 -11.98 -23.04 -7.95
C LYS A 404 -11.39 -21.68 -8.31
N MET A 405 -12.14 -20.92 -9.10
CA MET A 405 -11.99 -19.50 -9.35
C MET A 405 -13.22 -18.80 -8.77
N THR A 406 -13.00 -17.80 -7.93
CA THR A 406 -14.06 -17.09 -7.22
C THR A 406 -13.93 -15.60 -7.44
N MET A 407 -15.07 -14.92 -7.57
CA MET A 407 -15.17 -13.47 -7.54
C MET A 407 -15.45 -13.05 -6.11
N GLN A 408 -14.56 -12.27 -5.51
CA GLN A 408 -14.84 -11.54 -4.28
C GLN A 408 -15.36 -10.15 -4.64
N TYR A 409 -16.37 -9.66 -3.93
CA TYR A 409 -16.88 -8.30 -4.10
C TYR A 409 -17.57 -7.81 -2.83
N GLU A 410 -17.78 -6.50 -2.71
CA GLU A 410 -18.54 -5.87 -1.64
C GLU A 410 -19.97 -5.59 -2.13
N LEU A 411 -20.97 -6.10 -1.41
CA LEU A 411 -22.40 -5.81 -1.62
C LEU A 411 -23.16 -6.17 -0.33
N ASP A 412 -23.50 -5.16 0.47
CA ASP A 412 -24.06 -5.35 1.82
C ASP A 412 -23.20 -6.30 2.68
N GLY A 413 -21.89 -6.05 2.68
CA GLY A 413 -20.87 -6.92 3.24
C GLY A 413 -20.09 -7.67 2.16
N GLU A 414 -18.98 -8.27 2.59
CA GLU A 414 -18.13 -9.07 1.72
C GLU A 414 -18.89 -10.31 1.19
N LYS A 415 -18.82 -10.51 -0.12
CA LYS A 415 -19.44 -11.63 -0.83
C LYS A 415 -18.40 -12.38 -1.66
N TYR A 416 -18.75 -13.63 -1.91
CA TYR A 416 -17.96 -14.57 -2.69
C TYR A 416 -18.90 -15.31 -3.63
N ASP A 417 -18.58 -15.27 -4.91
CA ASP A 417 -19.33 -15.99 -5.93
C ASP A 417 -18.40 -16.87 -6.75
N GLU A 418 -18.94 -18.02 -7.18
CA GLU A 418 -18.18 -19.00 -7.93
C GLU A 418 -18.16 -18.62 -9.40
N VAL A 419 -16.97 -18.33 -9.93
CA VAL A 419 -16.79 -18.04 -11.35
C VAL A 419 -16.68 -19.35 -12.11
N ALA A 420 -15.78 -20.25 -11.67
CA ALA A 420 -15.57 -21.55 -12.29
C ALA A 420 -15.01 -22.58 -11.29
N LEU A 421 -15.36 -23.85 -11.49
CA LEU A 421 -14.89 -24.96 -10.66
C LEU A 421 -14.66 -26.21 -11.49
N ALA A 422 -13.54 -26.90 -11.27
CA ALA A 422 -13.23 -28.16 -11.95
C ALA A 422 -12.23 -29.01 -11.14
N THR A 423 -12.29 -30.33 -11.31
CA THR A 423 -11.41 -31.28 -10.62
C THR A 423 -10.09 -31.46 -11.39
N ALA A 424 -8.98 -31.11 -10.76
CA ALA A 424 -7.63 -31.22 -11.30
C ALA A 424 -6.95 -32.49 -10.79
N LYS A 425 -6.39 -33.27 -11.71
CA LYS A 425 -5.49 -34.38 -11.38
C LYS A 425 -4.14 -33.85 -10.93
N SER A 426 -3.46 -34.61 -10.07
CA SER A 426 -2.13 -34.23 -9.60
C SER A 426 -1.12 -34.21 -10.76
N GLY A 427 -0.41 -33.09 -10.92
CA GLY A 427 0.62 -32.88 -11.94
C GLY A 427 0.10 -32.54 -13.33
N GLU A 428 -1.21 -32.39 -13.50
CA GLU A 428 -1.82 -32.07 -14.81
C GLU A 428 -2.36 -30.63 -14.83
N TRP A 429 -2.17 -29.95 -15.96
CA TRP A 429 -2.78 -28.65 -16.22
C TRP A 429 -4.26 -28.83 -16.57
N LEU A 430 -5.12 -28.07 -15.90
CA LEU A 430 -6.56 -28.00 -16.11
C LEU A 430 -6.95 -26.57 -16.47
N THR A 431 -7.99 -26.38 -17.28
CA THR A 431 -8.58 -25.05 -17.51
C THR A 431 -9.80 -24.85 -16.62
N LEU A 432 -9.80 -23.79 -15.82
CA LEU A 432 -11.00 -23.18 -15.23
C LEU A 432 -11.49 -22.09 -16.18
N GLU A 433 -12.75 -22.12 -16.56
CA GLU A 433 -13.32 -21.10 -17.44
C GLU A 433 -14.80 -20.82 -17.17
N ASN A 434 -15.19 -19.57 -17.32
CA ASN A 434 -16.56 -19.12 -17.43
C ASN A 434 -16.62 -18.04 -18.51
N PRO A 435 -17.25 -18.30 -19.66
CA PRO A 435 -17.23 -17.38 -20.80
C PRO A 435 -18.14 -16.15 -20.63
N ALA A 436 -19.01 -16.11 -19.61
CA ALA A 436 -19.99 -15.05 -19.42
C ALA A 436 -20.41 -14.89 -17.94
N TYR A 437 -19.44 -14.69 -17.06
CA TYR A 437 -19.70 -14.38 -15.65
C TYR A 437 -20.19 -12.93 -15.52
N THR A 438 -21.37 -12.72 -14.93
CA THR A 438 -21.90 -11.39 -14.68
C THR A 438 -21.47 -10.93 -13.30
N ILE A 439 -20.74 -9.81 -13.20
CA ILE A 439 -20.43 -9.21 -11.91
C ILE A 439 -21.75 -8.71 -11.31
N PRO A 440 -22.09 -9.07 -10.05
CA PRO A 440 -23.39 -8.71 -9.48
C PRO A 440 -23.66 -7.20 -9.52
N GLU A 441 -24.91 -6.82 -9.77
CA GLU A 441 -25.31 -5.41 -9.80
C GLU A 441 -25.09 -4.77 -8.43
N GLY A 442 -24.50 -3.57 -8.41
CA GLY A 442 -24.11 -2.88 -7.17
C GLY A 442 -22.84 -3.41 -6.51
N ALA A 443 -22.16 -4.41 -7.09
CA ALA A 443 -20.88 -4.89 -6.57
C ALA A 443 -19.78 -3.82 -6.69
N GLU A 444 -18.99 -3.67 -5.62
CA GLU A 444 -17.78 -2.86 -5.60
C GLU A 444 -16.56 -3.73 -5.26
N LYS A 445 -15.35 -3.21 -5.50
CA LYS A 445 -14.07 -3.82 -5.05
C LYS A 445 -13.87 -5.29 -5.48
N SER A 446 -14.12 -5.57 -6.75
CA SER A 446 -14.07 -6.94 -7.29
C SER A 446 -12.63 -7.50 -7.40
N ALA A 447 -12.42 -8.76 -7.05
CA ALA A 447 -11.11 -9.43 -7.03
C ALA A 447 -11.18 -10.95 -7.26
#